data_AF-A7TBC5-F1
#
_entry.id   AF-A7TBC5-F1
#
_cell.length_a   1.000
_cell.length_b   1.000
_cell.length_c   1.000
_cell.angle_alpha   90.00
_cell.angle_beta   90.00
_cell.angle_gamma   90.00
#
_symmetry.space_group_name_H-M   'P 1'
#
loop_
_entity.id
_entity.type
_entity.pdbx_description
1 polymer ?
#
loop_
_entity_poly.entity_id
_entity_poly.type
_entity_poly.pdbx_seq_one_letter_code
_entity_poly.pdbx_strand_id
1 'polypeptide(L)'
;LTVNPDNPNYLTVNPDNPNYLTVNPDNPNYLTVNQDNPYYLTVNLDNPNYLTLNPDNPNYLTLNPDNPNYLTMNPDNPKYVTVNPDN
;
A
#
# COMPACT_ATOMS: atom_id res chain seq x y z
N LEU A 1 10.14 4.50 6.33
CA LEU A 1 9.51 3.54 7.26
C LEU A 1 9.25 2.26 6.48
N THR A 2 9.59 1.12 7.06
CA THR A 2 9.31 -0.19 6.46
C THR A 2 8.44 -1.00 7.42
N VAL A 3 7.36 -1.57 6.90
CA VAL A 3 6.40 -2.41 7.63
C VAL A 3 6.34 -3.77 6.94
N ASN A 4 6.77 -4.83 7.62
CA ASN A 4 6.82 -6.20 7.09
C ASN A 4 6.37 -7.23 8.16
N PRO A 5 5.05 -7.32 8.45
CA PRO A 5 4.50 -8.36 9.32
C PRO A 5 4.19 -9.64 8.53
N ASP A 6 4.31 -10.77 9.20
CA ASP A 6 4.03 -12.10 8.65
C ASP A 6 2.59 -12.54 9.02
N ASN A 7 1.77 -12.84 8.00
CA ASN A 7 0.39 -13.34 8.11
C ASN A 7 -0.55 -12.55 9.04
N PRO A 8 -0.67 -11.20 8.92
CA PRO A 8 -1.60 -10.44 9.75
C PRO A 8 -3.05 -10.67 9.30
N ASN A 9 -3.97 -10.89 10.25
CA ASN A 9 -5.40 -10.83 9.95
C ASN A 9 -5.84 -9.41 9.55
N TYR A 10 -5.31 -8.40 10.23
CA TYR A 10 -5.60 -6.99 9.94
C TYR A 10 -4.31 -6.19 10.08
N LEU A 11 -3.97 -5.42 9.06
CA LEU A 11 -2.86 -4.49 9.09
C LEU A 11 -3.32 -3.09 8.71
N THR A 12 -3.08 -2.13 9.59
CA THR A 12 -3.30 -0.71 9.32
C THR A 12 -1.97 0.02 9.45
N VAL A 13 -1.59 0.74 8.39
CA VAL A 13 -0.36 1.53 8.35
C VAL A 13 -0.75 2.99 8.16
N ASN A 14 -0.46 3.82 9.16
CA ASN A 14 -0.77 5.26 9.16
C ASN A 14 0.39 6.09 9.74
N PRO A 15 1.50 6.24 9.01
CA PRO A 15 2.65 6.99 9.49
C PRO A 15 2.52 8.49 9.17
N ASP A 16 2.93 9.33 10.11
CA ASP A 16 2.93 10.78 9.93
C ASP A 16 4.12 11.25 9.08
N ASN A 17 3.85 11.68 7.84
CA ASN A 17 4.79 12.34 6.93
C ASN A 17 6.14 11.64 6.68
N PRO A 18 6.25 10.30 6.48
CA PRO A 18 7.52 9.72 6.07
C PRO A 18 7.83 10.10 4.62
N ASN A 19 9.10 10.48 4.37
CA ASN A 19 9.57 10.68 2.99
C ASN A 19 9.40 9.40 2.15
N TYR A 20 9.65 8.23 2.75
CA TYR A 20 9.56 6.93 2.10
C TYR A 20 8.77 5.96 2.97
N LEU A 21 7.74 5.33 2.42
CA LEU A 21 7.00 4.23 3.05
C LEU A 21 7.06 2.98 2.17
N THR A 22 7.49 1.88 2.75
CA THR A 22 7.43 0.54 2.14
C THR A 22 6.58 -0.37 3.02
N VAL A 23 5.52 -0.94 2.44
CA VAL A 23 4.62 -1.88 3.12
C VAL A 23 4.69 -3.20 2.37
N ASN A 24 5.15 -4.25 3.04
CA ASN A 24 5.33 -5.58 2.46
C ASN A 24 4.89 -6.69 3.42
N PRO A 25 3.61 -6.81 3.79
CA PRO A 25 3.12 -7.96 4.55
C PRO A 25 2.95 -9.21 3.68
N ASP A 26 3.19 -10.36 4.28
CA ASP A 26 2.91 -11.67 3.68
C ASP A 26 1.48 -12.12 4.03
N ASN A 27 0.66 -12.46 3.02
CA ASN A 27 -0.73 -12.94 3.13
C ASN A 27 -1.64 -12.17 4.11
N PRO A 28 -1.79 -10.84 4.03
CA PRO A 28 -2.74 -10.12 4.88
C PRO A 28 -4.19 -10.44 4.47
N ASN A 29 -5.07 -10.71 5.44
CA ASN A 29 -6.51 -10.77 5.13
C ASN A 29 -7.05 -9.37 4.78
N TYR A 30 -6.66 -8.34 5.54
CA TYR A 30 -7.06 -6.96 5.30
C TYR A 30 -5.86 -6.03 5.47
N LEU A 31 -5.58 -5.21 4.46
CA LEU A 31 -4.60 -4.13 4.51
C LEU A 31 -5.26 -2.78 4.23
N THR A 32 -5.02 -1.83 5.12
CA THR A 32 -5.30 -0.41 4.91
C THR A 32 -4.04 0.42 5.08
N VAL A 33 -3.70 1.23 4.08
CA VAL A 33 -2.63 2.23 4.18
C VAL A 33 -3.23 3.60 3.92
N ASN A 34 -3.08 4.48 4.91
CA ASN A 34 -3.40 5.89 4.78
C ASN A 34 -2.12 6.68 5.07
N GLN A 35 -1.84 7.72 4.28
CA GLN A 35 -0.64 8.51 4.50
C GLN A 35 -0.74 9.89 3.86
N ASP A 36 -0.31 10.90 4.59
CA ASP A 36 -0.19 12.26 4.08
C ASP A 36 1.22 12.56 3.55
N ASN A 37 1.26 13.14 2.35
CA ASN A 37 2.44 13.69 1.66
C ASN A 37 3.69 12.77 1.57
N PRO A 38 3.59 11.47 1.18
CA PRO A 38 4.79 10.70 0.86
C PRO A 38 5.57 11.28 -0.33
N TYR A 39 6.90 11.27 -0.29
CA TYR A 39 7.65 11.34 -1.54
C TYR A 39 7.51 10.02 -2.31
N TYR A 40 7.63 8.88 -1.63
CA TYR A 40 7.50 7.56 -2.23
C TYR A 40 6.67 6.63 -1.34
N LEU A 41 5.66 6.02 -1.94
CA LEU A 41 4.90 4.91 -1.36
C LEU A 41 5.09 3.67 -2.23
N THR A 42 5.58 2.59 -1.63
CA THR A 42 5.67 1.27 -2.27
C THR A 42 4.92 0.24 -1.44
N VAL A 43 4.00 -0.47 -2.08
CA VAL A 43 3.20 -1.54 -1.46
C VAL A 43 3.37 -2.80 -2.30
N ASN A 44 3.90 -3.85 -1.70
CA ASN A 44 4.08 -5.17 -2.30
C ASN A 44 3.34 -6.18 -1.44
N LEU A 45 2.52 -7.06 -2.03
CA LEU A 45 1.65 -7.95 -1.27
C LEU A 45 1.55 -9.31 -1.94
N ASP A 46 1.75 -10.35 -1.15
CA ASP A 46 1.48 -11.72 -1.56
C ASP A 46 0.07 -12.11 -1.11
N ASN A 47 -0.83 -12.39 -2.07
CA ASN A 47 -2.20 -12.90 -1.86
C ASN A 47 -3.07 -12.15 -0.81
N PRO A 48 -3.22 -10.81 -0.88
CA PRO A 48 -4.12 -10.11 0.02
C PRO A 48 -5.59 -10.41 -0.30
N ASN A 49 -6.44 -10.63 0.72
CA ASN A 49 -7.89 -10.72 0.46
C ASN A 49 -8.49 -9.34 0.14
N TYR A 50 -8.17 -8.32 0.94
CA TYR A 50 -8.68 -6.96 0.75
C TYR A 50 -7.57 -5.93 0.93
N LEU A 51 -7.44 -5.04 -0.06
CA LEU A 51 -6.51 -3.92 -0.03
C LEU A 51 -7.24 -2.59 -0.19
N THR A 52 -6.93 -1.64 0.69
CA THR A 52 -7.34 -0.23 0.56
C THR A 52 -6.15 0.70 0.75
N LEU A 53 -5.95 1.61 -0.20
CA LEU A 53 -4.90 2.63 -0.16
C LEU A 53 -5.49 4.03 -0.37
N ASN A 54 -5.27 4.94 0.58
CA ASN A 54 -5.65 6.36 0.46
C ASN A 54 -4.46 7.27 0.84
N PRO A 55 -3.48 7.45 -0.05
CA PRO A 55 -2.41 8.42 0.15
C PRO A 55 -2.78 9.80 -0.40
N ASP A 56 -2.49 10.85 0.37
CA ASP A 56 -2.70 12.24 -0.03
C ASP A 56 -1.39 12.87 -0.53
N ASN A 57 -1.41 13.41 -1.76
CA ASN A 57 -0.29 14.06 -2.44
C ASN A 57 1.02 13.23 -2.54
N PRO A 58 1.01 11.94 -2.92
CA PRO A 58 2.25 11.22 -3.19
C PRO A 58 2.97 11.77 -4.43
N ASN A 59 4.30 11.93 -4.38
CA ASN A 59 5.04 12.14 -5.63
C ASN A 59 5.07 10.84 -6.45
N TYR A 60 5.30 9.70 -5.81
CA TYR A 60 5.33 8.40 -6.47
C TYR A 60 4.58 7.34 -5.65
N LEU A 61 3.68 6.63 -6.30
CA LEU A 61 2.97 5.47 -5.76
C LEU A 61 3.25 4.25 -6.63
N THR A 62 3.72 3.18 -6.01
CA THR A 62 3.88 1.86 -6.64
C THR A 62 3.13 0.81 -5.84
N LEU A 63 2.29 0.05 -6.52
CA LEU A 63 1.54 -1.07 -5.95
C LEU A 63 1.77 -2.33 -6.79
N ASN A 64 2.24 -3.41 -6.17
CA ASN A 64 2.39 -4.73 -6.78
C ASN A 64 1.68 -5.79 -5.91
N PRO A 65 0.39 -6.08 -6.17
CA PRO A 65 -0.36 -7.11 -5.47
C PRO A 65 -0.46 -8.40 -6.29
N ASP A 66 -0.16 -9.55 -5.68
CA ASP A 66 -0.41 -10.87 -6.25
C ASP A 66 -1.83 -11.34 -5.91
N ASN A 67 -2.65 -11.60 -6.92
CA ASN A 67 -3.98 -12.20 -6.77
C ASN A 67 -4.91 -11.58 -5.69
N PRO A 68 -5.10 -10.25 -5.64
CA PRO A 68 -6.03 -9.66 -4.70
C PRO A 68 -7.49 -10.05 -5.02
N ASN A 69 -8.27 -10.45 -4.02
CA ASN A 69 -9.72 -10.59 -4.23
C ASN A 69 -10.38 -9.23 -4.44
N TYR A 70 -9.96 -8.21 -3.67
CA TYR A 70 -10.45 -6.85 -3.78
C TYR A 70 -9.34 -5.83 -3.60
N LEU A 71 -9.28 -4.86 -4.51
CA LEU A 71 -8.33 -3.75 -4.50
C LEU A 71 -9.07 -2.43 -4.66
N THR A 72 -8.81 -1.49 -3.75
CA THR A 72 -9.28 -0.11 -3.84
C THR A 72 -8.10 0.84 -3.63
N MET A 73 -7.92 1.78 -4.54
CA MET A 73 -6.88 2.81 -4.45
C MET A 73 -7.48 4.17 -4.80
N ASN A 74 -7.39 5.11 -3.86
CA ASN A 74 -7.87 6.49 -4.02
C ASN A 74 -6.76 7.47 -3.65
N PRO A 75 -5.77 7.71 -4.53
CA PRO A 75 -4.74 8.71 -4.26
C PRO A 75 -5.27 10.11 -4.56
N ASP A 76 -5.04 11.08 -3.67
CA ASP A 76 -5.29 12.49 -3.97
C ASP A 76 -4.06 13.13 -4.60
N ASN A 77 -4.23 13.76 -5.77
CA ASN A 77 -3.21 14.52 -6.50
C ASN A 77 -1.82 13.82 -6.63
N PRO A 78 -1.76 12.55 -7.08
CA PRO A 78 -0.48 11.89 -7.31
C PRO A 78 0.24 12.48 -8.53
N LYS A 79 1.58 12.58 -8.50
CA LYS A 79 2.34 12.87 -9.74
C LYS A 79 2.48 11.63 -10.61
N TYR A 80 2.79 10.48 -9.98
CA TYR A 80 2.97 9.21 -10.68
C TYR A 80 2.34 8.06 -9.89
N VAL A 81 1.56 7.25 -10.59
CA VAL A 81 0.96 6.02 -10.07
C VAL A 81 1.34 4.86 -10.98
N THR A 82 1.81 3.76 -10.39
CA THR A 82 2.09 2.51 -11.08
C THR A 82 1.45 1.36 -10.32
N VAL A 83 0.71 0.52 -11.06
CA VAL A 83 0.07 -0.69 -10.51
C VAL A 83 0.45 -1.85 -11.41
N ASN A 84 1.20 -2.81 -10.86
CA ASN A 84 1.59 -4.03 -11.58
C ASN A 84 1.05 -5.25 -10.80
N PRO A 85 -0.18 -5.69 -11.09
CA PRO A 85 -0.67 -6.94 -10.55
C PRO A 85 -0.01 -8.10 -11.28
N ASP A 86 0.56 -9.06 -10.54
CA ASP A 86 0.87 -10.36 -11.10
C ASP A 86 -0.42 -11.19 -11.10
N ASN A 87 -0.70 -11.76 -12.27
CA ASN A 87 -1.91 -12.52 -12.59
C ASN A 87 -1.60 -14.01 -12.68
#